data_AF-A0A1Q6LBZ1-F1
#
_entry.id   AF-A0A1Q6LBZ1-F1
#
_cell.length_a   1.000
_cell.length_b   1.000
_cell.length_c   1.000
_cell.angle_alpha   90.00
_cell.angle_beta   90.00
_cell.angle_gamma   90.00
#
_symmetry.space_group_name_H-M   'P 1'
#
loop_
_entity.id
_entity.type
_entity.pdbx_description
1 polymer ?
#
loop_
_entity_poly.entity_id
_entity_poly.type
_entity_poly.pdbx_seq_one_letter_code
_entity_poly.pdbx_strand_id
1 'polypeptide(L)'
;MEEIKHKLDSKGTKDKIIELFFEKHLRPVDISKKLKVKMPYITKIIQKDLRYNKEKETRRQDNKEKQKTQKRIYAQNKREKERQEKQAYQKLLIQINNDNKFLSTKKKTDDVKYAEWNRSAYDYDKNTSDLLLKDEIRTGYNVAKRVSNIVNPDMIKSKRIFV
;
A
#
# COMPACT_ATOMS: atom_id res chain seq x y z
N MET A 1 10.03 -48.15 29.61
CA MET A 1 8.60 -48.00 29.29
C MET A 1 8.49 -47.90 27.76
N GLU A 2 8.46 -49.04 27.07
CA GLU A 2 8.23 -49.06 25.62
C GLU A 2 6.75 -48.83 25.35
N GLU A 3 6.43 -47.72 24.70
CA GLU A 3 5.06 -47.45 24.24
C GLU A 3 4.68 -48.45 23.14
N ILE A 4 3.84 -49.42 23.49
CA ILE A 4 3.24 -50.35 22.55
C ILE A 4 2.35 -49.56 21.60
N LYS A 5 2.82 -49.35 20.37
CA LYS A 5 2.05 -48.72 19.29
C LYS A 5 0.86 -49.62 18.96
N HIS A 6 -0.33 -49.23 19.41
CA HIS A 6 -1.59 -49.83 18.96
C HIS A 6 -1.64 -49.79 17.43
N LYS A 7 -1.78 -50.97 16.83
CA LYS A 7 -1.98 -51.17 15.40
C LYS A 7 -3.38 -50.65 15.06
N LEU A 8 -3.50 -49.36 14.72
CA LEU A 8 -4.73 -48.76 14.20
C LEU A 8 -5.34 -49.73 13.18
N ASP A 9 -6.61 -50.08 13.34
CA ASP A 9 -7.29 -51.07 12.50
C ASP A 9 -6.99 -50.82 11.02
N SER A 10 -6.25 -51.78 10.44
CA SER A 10 -5.64 -51.66 9.11
C SER A 10 -6.67 -51.41 8.01
N LYS A 11 -7.94 -51.74 8.23
CA LYS A 11 -9.02 -51.63 7.26
C LYS A 11 -9.58 -50.20 7.23
N GLY A 12 -9.98 -49.66 8.38
CA GLY A 12 -10.52 -48.29 8.48
C GLY A 12 -9.53 -47.19 8.09
N THR A 13 -8.22 -47.39 8.25
CA THR A 13 -7.22 -46.40 7.81
C THR A 13 -7.08 -46.35 6.29
N LYS A 14 -7.21 -47.49 5.60
CA LYS A 14 -7.16 -47.55 4.12
C LYS A 14 -8.39 -46.89 3.51
N ASP A 15 -9.57 -47.18 4.06
CA ASP A 15 -10.83 -46.65 3.57
C ASP A 15 -10.86 -45.11 3.71
N LYS A 16 -10.39 -44.58 4.84
CA LYS A 16 -10.21 -43.13 5.04
C LYS A 16 -9.26 -42.49 4.02
N ILE A 17 -8.18 -43.18 3.62
CA ILE A 17 -7.25 -42.66 2.61
C ILE A 17 -7.95 -42.55 1.25
N ILE A 18 -8.74 -43.56 0.89
CA ILE A 18 -9.50 -43.61 -0.36
C ILE A 18 -10.56 -42.49 -0.37
N GLU A 19 -11.35 -42.37 0.70
CA GLU A 19 -12.36 -41.31 0.87
C GLU A 19 -11.73 -39.91 0.73
N LEU A 20 -10.64 -39.64 1.46
CA LEU A 20 -9.97 -38.34 1.44
C LEU A 20 -9.38 -37.99 0.07
N PHE A 21 -8.92 -38.98 -0.70
CA PHE A 21 -8.30 -38.75 -1.99
C PHE A 21 -9.32 -38.62 -3.13
N PHE A 22 -10.34 -39.46 -3.17
CA PHE A 22 -11.29 -39.53 -4.29
C PHE A 22 -12.57 -38.72 -4.07
N GLU A 23 -13.06 -38.58 -2.83
CA GLU A 23 -14.29 -37.80 -2.56
C GLU A 23 -13.94 -36.36 -2.19
N LYS A 24 -12.94 -36.19 -1.33
CA LYS A 24 -12.50 -34.86 -0.85
C LYS A 24 -11.40 -34.23 -1.71
N HIS A 25 -10.94 -34.94 -2.75
CA HIS A 25 -9.91 -34.52 -3.69
C HIS A 25 -8.63 -33.93 -3.05
N LEU A 26 -8.28 -34.37 -1.83
CA LEU A 26 -7.11 -33.87 -1.11
C LEU A 26 -5.81 -34.37 -1.76
N ARG A 27 -4.73 -33.60 -1.59
CA ARG A 27 -3.40 -34.04 -2.04
C ARG A 27 -2.85 -35.08 -1.07
N PRO A 28 -2.07 -36.07 -1.55
CA PRO A 28 -1.46 -37.09 -0.69
C PRO A 28 -0.64 -36.51 0.49
N VAL A 29 0.00 -35.34 0.29
CA VAL A 29 0.74 -34.62 1.34
C VAL A 29 -0.20 -34.14 2.46
N ASP A 30 -1.38 -33.63 2.10
CA ASP A 30 -2.36 -33.11 3.06
C ASP A 30 -3.02 -34.29 3.82
N ILE A 31 -3.25 -35.41 3.13
CA ILE A 31 -3.73 -36.68 3.74
C ILE A 31 -2.71 -37.21 4.74
N SER A 32 -1.43 -37.18 4.39
CA SER A 32 -0.32 -37.62 5.25
C SER A 32 -0.28 -36.83 6.56
N LYS A 33 -0.38 -35.51 6.48
CA LYS A 33 -0.47 -34.63 7.66
C LYS A 33 -1.72 -34.92 8.51
N LYS A 34 -2.88 -35.10 7.87
CA LYS A 34 -4.17 -35.31 8.56
C LYS A 34 -4.24 -36.65 9.30
N LEU A 35 -3.78 -37.73 8.68
CA LEU A 35 -3.84 -39.08 9.26
C LEU A 35 -2.57 -39.46 10.04
N LYS A 36 -1.53 -38.62 10.03
CA LYS A 36 -0.19 -38.92 10.58
C LYS A 36 0.41 -40.23 10.02
N VAL A 37 0.10 -40.52 8.76
CA VAL A 37 0.58 -41.72 8.06
C VAL A 37 1.64 -41.33 7.04
N LYS A 38 2.69 -42.14 6.90
CA LYS A 38 3.79 -41.86 5.95
C LYS A 38 3.28 -41.82 4.51
N MET A 39 3.73 -40.81 3.77
CA MET A 39 3.36 -40.56 2.37
C MET A 39 3.49 -41.79 1.44
N PRO A 40 4.59 -42.58 1.48
CA PRO A 40 4.75 -43.75 0.62
C PRO A 40 3.64 -44.81 0.80
N TYR A 41 3.13 -44.97 2.03
CA TYR A 41 2.03 -45.90 2.30
C TYR A 41 0.72 -45.42 1.68
N ILE A 42 0.44 -44.11 1.76
CA ILE A 42 -0.73 -43.48 1.14
C ILE A 42 -0.70 -43.65 -0.38
N THR A 43 0.43 -43.35 -1.02
CA THR A 43 0.61 -43.52 -2.47
C THR A 43 0.40 -44.96 -2.89
N LYS A 44 0.95 -45.93 -2.13
CA LYS A 44 0.79 -47.36 -2.42
C LYS A 44 -0.67 -47.83 -2.34
N ILE A 45 -1.48 -47.24 -1.45
CA ILE A 45 -2.91 -47.56 -1.35
C ILE A 45 -3.67 -46.95 -2.53
N ILE A 46 -3.47 -45.66 -2.78
CA ILE A 46 -4.19 -44.93 -3.83
C ILE A 46 -3.92 -45.53 -5.21
N GLN A 47 -2.67 -45.87 -5.51
CA GLN A 47 -2.28 -46.43 -6.82
C GLN A 47 -2.86 -47.83 -7.11
N LYS A 48 -3.29 -48.55 -6.08
CA LYS A 48 -3.95 -49.86 -6.26
C LYS A 48 -5.42 -49.72 -6.66
N ASP A 49 -6.04 -48.57 -6.44
CA ASP A 49 -7.44 -48.33 -6.81
C ASP A 49 -7.54 -48.08 -8.33
N LEU A 50 -8.48 -48.74 -8.99
CA LEU A 50 -8.72 -48.63 -10.43
C LEU A 50 -9.05 -47.19 -10.86
N ARG A 51 -9.68 -46.40 -9.97
CA ARG A 51 -10.07 -45.01 -10.23
C ARG A 51 -8.88 -44.06 -10.31
N TYR A 52 -7.70 -44.47 -9.84
CA TYR A 52 -6.52 -43.62 -9.74
C TYR A 52 -6.12 -42.96 -11.06
N ASN A 53 -6.12 -43.72 -12.17
CA ASN A 53 -5.70 -43.20 -13.46
C ASN A 53 -6.66 -42.10 -13.96
N LYS A 54 -7.96 -42.28 -13.76
CA LYS A 54 -8.97 -41.27 -14.11
C LYS A 54 -8.79 -40.00 -13.27
N GLU A 55 -8.65 -40.14 -11.97
CA GLU A 55 -8.43 -39.03 -11.03
C GLU A 55 -7.12 -38.28 -11.30
N LYS A 56 -6.08 -38.99 -11.75
CA LYS A 56 -4.80 -38.39 -12.12
C LYS A 56 -4.93 -37.49 -13.35
N GLU A 57 -5.63 -37.95 -14.38
CA GLU A 57 -5.82 -37.16 -15.60
C GLU A 57 -6.75 -35.97 -15.37
N THR A 58 -7.83 -36.11 -14.59
CA THR A 58 -8.71 -34.98 -14.22
C THR A 58 -7.93 -33.89 -13.49
N ARG A 59 -7.16 -34.25 -12.45
CA ARG A 59 -6.30 -33.28 -11.73
C ARG A 59 -5.24 -32.64 -12.63
N ARG A 60 -4.71 -33.37 -13.62
CA ARG A 60 -3.76 -32.82 -14.59
C ARG A 60 -4.41 -31.74 -15.45
N GLN A 61 -5.63 -31.99 -15.92
CA GLN A 61 -6.39 -31.02 -16.71
C GLN A 61 -6.78 -29.79 -15.89
N ASP A 62 -7.29 -29.97 -14.67
CA ASP A 62 -7.63 -28.87 -13.77
C ASP A 62 -6.41 -27.98 -13.46
N ASN A 63 -5.25 -28.59 -13.22
CA ASN A 63 -4.02 -27.86 -12.98
C ASN A 63 -3.56 -27.08 -14.22
N LYS A 64 -3.74 -27.65 -15.43
CA LYS A 64 -3.44 -26.96 -16.68
C LYS A 64 -4.32 -25.72 -16.87
N GLU A 65 -5.60 -25.81 -16.51
CA GLU A 65 -6.54 -24.69 -16.56
C GLU A 65 -6.22 -23.61 -15.52
N LYS A 66 -5.96 -24.01 -14.26
CA LYS A 66 -5.50 -23.09 -13.21
C LYS A 66 -4.19 -22.40 -13.58
N GLN A 67 -3.26 -23.10 -14.21
CA GLN A 67 -2.01 -22.50 -14.66
C GLN A 67 -2.24 -21.46 -15.77
N LYS A 68 -3.17 -21.72 -16.70
CA LYS A 68 -3.54 -20.73 -17.73
C LYS A 68 -4.13 -19.47 -17.11
N THR A 69 -5.04 -19.60 -16.14
CA THR A 69 -5.65 -18.44 -15.48
C THR A 69 -4.61 -17.66 -14.67
N GLN A 70 -3.76 -18.33 -13.89
CA GLN A 70 -2.68 -17.69 -13.14
C GLN A 70 -1.71 -16.92 -14.04
N LYS A 71 -1.29 -17.49 -15.17
CA LYS A 71 -0.42 -16.81 -16.14
C LYS A 71 -1.08 -15.55 -16.73
N ARG A 72 -2.38 -15.62 -17.03
CA ARG A 72 -3.15 -14.47 -17.53
C ARG A 72 -3.23 -13.34 -16.50
N ILE A 73 -3.56 -13.68 -15.25
CA ILE A 73 -3.62 -12.71 -14.13
C ILE A 73 -2.25 -12.06 -13.91
N TYR A 74 -1.18 -12.86 -13.87
CA TYR A 74 0.18 -12.34 -13.73
C TYR A 74 0.54 -11.34 -14.83
N ALA A 75 0.27 -11.68 -16.10
CA ALA A 75 0.54 -10.80 -17.23
C ALA A 75 -0.30 -9.50 -17.17
N GLN A 76 -1.56 -9.59 -16.74
CA GLN A 76 -2.42 -8.42 -16.55
C GLN A 76 -1.88 -7.50 -15.46
N ASN A 77 -1.57 -8.04 -14.28
CA ASN A 77 -1.06 -7.27 -13.14
C ASN A 77 0.28 -6.60 -13.48
N LYS A 78 1.16 -7.31 -14.21
CA LYS A 78 2.42 -6.74 -14.69
C LYS A 78 2.18 -5.53 -15.60
N ARG A 79 1.29 -5.65 -16.59
CA ARG A 79 0.95 -4.54 -17.51
C ARG A 79 0.31 -3.36 -16.80
N GLU A 80 -0.54 -3.63 -15.82
CA GLU A 80 -1.20 -2.60 -15.02
C GLU A 80 -0.18 -1.82 -14.19
N LYS A 81 0.73 -2.53 -13.51
CA LYS A 81 1.83 -1.92 -12.75
C LYS A 81 2.70 -1.03 -13.65
N GLU A 82 3.12 -1.53 -14.81
CA GLU A 82 3.90 -0.75 -15.78
C GLU A 82 3.16 0.51 -16.26
N ARG A 83 1.82 0.43 -16.44
CA ARG A 83 1.00 1.59 -16.82
C ARG A 83 0.94 2.62 -15.69
N GLN A 84 0.73 2.18 -14.46
CA GLN A 84 0.69 3.04 -13.28
C GLN A 84 2.03 3.76 -13.08
N GLU A 85 3.15 3.05 -13.20
CA GLU A 85 4.50 3.62 -13.10
C GLU A 85 4.75 4.66 -14.19
N LYS A 86 4.39 4.37 -15.45
CA LYS A 86 4.49 5.35 -16.55
C LYS A 86 3.65 6.59 -16.29
N GLN A 87 2.41 6.43 -15.81
CA GLN A 87 1.54 7.56 -15.50
C GLN A 87 2.10 8.40 -14.34
N ALA A 88 2.61 7.75 -13.29
CA ALA A 88 3.26 8.44 -12.18
C ALA A 88 4.49 9.23 -12.62
N TYR A 89 5.34 8.64 -13.47
CA TYR A 89 6.50 9.31 -14.05
C TYR A 89 6.10 10.54 -14.88
N GLN A 90 5.08 10.43 -15.72
CA GLN A 90 4.59 11.57 -16.51
C GLN A 90 4.04 12.70 -15.62
N LYS A 91 3.30 12.36 -14.55
CA LYS A 91 2.83 13.34 -13.57
C LYS A 91 4.01 14.05 -12.89
N LEU A 92 5.06 13.32 -12.52
CA LEU A 92 6.27 13.89 -11.93
C LEU A 92 6.96 14.87 -12.88
N LEU A 93 7.10 14.51 -14.16
CA LEU A 93 7.67 15.41 -15.17
C LEU A 93 6.85 16.69 -15.33
N ILE A 94 5.53 16.59 -15.35
CA ILE A 94 4.64 17.75 -15.42
C ILE A 94 4.83 18.65 -14.19
N GLN A 95 4.92 18.07 -12.99
CA GLN A 95 5.16 18.81 -11.76
C GLN A 95 6.51 19.55 -11.81
N ILE A 96 7.60 18.84 -12.14
CA ILE A 96 8.94 19.44 -12.28
C ILE A 96 8.93 20.60 -13.29
N ASN A 97 8.28 20.42 -14.43
CA ASN A 97 8.20 21.48 -15.44
C ASN A 97 7.39 22.69 -14.97
N ASN A 98 6.30 22.47 -14.23
CA ASN A 98 5.53 23.55 -13.63
C ASN A 98 6.33 24.29 -12.56
N ASP A 99 7.04 23.57 -11.70
CA ASP A 99 7.90 24.13 -10.67
C ASP A 99 9.04 24.93 -11.30
N ASN A 100 9.71 24.37 -12.31
CA ASN A 100 10.73 25.08 -13.09
C ASN A 100 10.18 26.35 -13.71
N LYS A 101 8.99 26.32 -14.31
CA LYS A 101 8.34 27.51 -14.88
C LYS A 101 8.05 28.55 -13.80
N PHE A 102 7.56 28.12 -12.64
CA PHE A 102 7.25 29.02 -11.52
C PHE A 102 8.52 29.68 -10.95
N LEU A 103 9.55 28.88 -10.69
CA LEU A 103 10.82 29.30 -10.08
C LEU A 103 11.75 30.05 -11.04
N SER A 104 11.68 29.77 -12.34
CA SER A 104 12.49 30.45 -13.38
C SER A 104 12.04 31.90 -13.59
N THR A 105 10.77 32.21 -13.31
CA THR A 105 10.31 33.60 -13.40
C THR A 105 10.81 34.42 -12.21
N LYS A 106 11.58 35.47 -12.48
CA LYS A 106 11.94 36.49 -11.48
C LYS A 106 10.69 37.25 -11.07
N LYS A 107 9.98 36.76 -10.05
CA LYS A 107 8.87 37.47 -9.41
C LYS A 107 9.39 38.15 -8.16
N LYS A 108 9.08 39.44 -8.00
CA LYS A 108 9.26 40.11 -6.71
C LYS A 108 8.36 39.38 -5.71
N THR A 109 8.93 38.93 -4.60
CA THR A 109 8.16 38.36 -3.50
C THR A 109 7.19 39.41 -2.98
N ASP A 110 5.96 39.02 -2.72
CA ASP A 110 4.95 39.91 -2.13
C ASP A 110 5.38 40.29 -0.71
N ASP A 111 5.40 41.59 -0.43
CA ASP A 111 5.83 42.15 0.85
C ASP A 111 4.93 41.65 2.00
N VAL A 112 3.64 41.40 1.72
CA VAL A 112 2.68 40.82 2.68
C VAL A 112 3.07 39.39 3.05
N LYS A 113 3.28 38.53 2.04
CA LYS A 113 3.67 37.13 2.27
C LYS A 113 5.03 37.01 2.95
N TYR A 114 5.96 37.90 2.62
CA TYR A 114 7.26 37.96 3.27
C TYR A 114 7.11 38.26 4.77
N ALA A 115 6.27 39.23 5.14
CA ALA A 115 5.98 39.56 6.53
C ALA A 115 5.20 38.46 7.26
N GLU A 116 4.31 37.73 6.57
CA GLU A 116 3.64 36.55 7.14
C GLU A 116 4.63 35.42 7.47
N TRP A 117 5.53 35.09 6.54
CA TRP A 117 6.55 34.04 6.76
C TRP A 117 7.58 34.45 7.82
N ASN A 118 7.90 35.74 7.91
CA ASN A 118 8.87 36.29 8.86
C ASN A 118 8.19 37.10 9.97
N ARG A 119 7.01 36.68 10.43
CA ARG A 119 6.16 37.46 11.34
C ARG A 119 6.87 37.93 12.60
N SER A 120 7.81 37.15 13.14
CA SER A 120 8.58 37.47 14.35
C SER A 120 9.54 38.66 14.18
N ALA A 121 9.91 39.00 12.94
CA ALA A 121 10.74 40.16 12.62
C ALA A 121 9.96 41.48 12.63
N TYR A 122 8.62 41.41 12.68
CA TYR A 122 7.74 42.56 12.65
C TYR A 122 6.97 42.71 13.96
N ASP A 123 6.65 43.93 14.34
CA ASP A 123 5.70 44.26 15.40
C ASP A 123 4.49 44.98 14.81
N TYR A 124 3.36 44.95 15.52
CA TYR A 124 2.24 45.80 15.14
C TYR A 124 2.56 47.26 15.46
N ASP A 125 2.17 48.16 14.56
CA ASP A 125 2.15 49.58 14.88
C ASP A 125 1.18 49.83 16.05
N LYS A 126 1.49 50.84 16.87
CA LYS A 126 0.69 51.19 18.04
C LYS A 126 -0.64 51.85 17.66
N ASN A 127 -0.64 52.55 16.52
CA ASN A 127 -1.75 53.41 16.10
C ASN A 127 -2.52 52.85 14.89
N THR A 128 -1.93 51.91 14.16
CA THR A 128 -2.51 51.30 12.95
C THR A 128 -2.41 49.78 13.03
N SER A 129 -3.13 49.07 12.18
CA SER A 129 -3.04 47.60 12.11
C SER A 129 -1.86 47.10 11.26
N ASP A 130 -1.00 48.02 10.79
CA ASP A 130 0.15 47.73 9.95
C ASP A 130 1.24 46.97 10.74
N LEU A 131 2.06 46.22 10.01
CA LEU A 131 3.28 45.62 10.54
C LEU A 131 4.48 46.50 10.25
N LEU A 132 5.30 46.73 11.28
CA LEU A 132 6.57 47.45 11.21
C LEU A 132 7.73 46.50 11.48
N LEU A 133 8.76 46.55 10.65
CA LEU A 133 9.98 45.79 10.87
C LEU A 133 10.67 46.32 12.14
N LYS A 134 11.12 45.42 13.03
CA LYS A 134 11.86 45.78 14.23
C LYS A 134 13.13 46.55 13.88
N ASP A 135 13.35 47.68 14.55
CA ASP A 135 14.50 48.58 14.31
C ASP A 135 15.85 47.89 14.56
N GLU A 136 15.87 46.85 15.40
CA GLU A 136 17.06 46.04 15.70
C GLU A 136 17.54 45.21 14.49
N ILE A 137 16.65 44.96 13.53
CA ILE A 137 16.93 44.10 12.38
C ILE A 137 17.40 44.96 11.20
N ARG A 138 18.70 44.88 10.88
CA ARG A 138 19.27 45.53 9.70
C ARG A 138 18.94 44.74 8.44
N THR A 139 18.13 45.31 7.56
CA THR A 139 17.72 44.71 6.27
C THR A 139 18.08 45.60 5.08
N GLY A 140 18.21 45.00 3.89
CA GLY A 140 18.42 45.73 2.64
C GLY A 140 17.12 46.26 2.02
N TYR A 141 17.21 46.97 0.89
CA TYR A 141 16.07 47.61 0.23
C TYR A 141 14.96 46.65 -0.22
N ASN A 142 15.26 45.36 -0.37
CA ASN A 142 14.31 44.34 -0.80
C ASN A 142 13.28 43.97 0.28
N VAL A 143 13.48 44.36 1.54
CA VAL A 143 12.57 44.06 2.65
C VAL A 143 11.72 45.28 2.96
N ALA A 144 10.39 45.11 2.94
CA ALA A 144 9.47 46.17 3.32
C ALA A 144 9.59 46.47 4.82
N LYS A 145 9.84 47.74 5.15
CA LYS A 145 9.89 48.23 6.54
C LYS A 145 8.50 48.37 7.16
N ARG A 146 7.48 48.58 6.32
CA ARG A 146 6.07 48.67 6.71
C ARG A 146 5.24 47.85 5.73
N VAL A 147 4.32 47.05 6.26
CA VAL A 147 3.40 46.24 5.48
C VAL A 147 1.98 46.52 5.98
N SER A 148 1.14 47.04 5.09
CA SER A 148 -0.26 47.39 5.37
C SER A 148 -1.22 46.28 4.94
N ASN A 149 -2.53 46.47 5.19
CA ASN A 149 -3.60 45.47 4.93
C ASN A 149 -3.53 44.21 5.81
N ILE A 150 -2.92 44.32 6.98
CA ILE A 150 -2.89 43.26 7.98
C ILE A 150 -3.86 43.65 9.10
N VAL A 151 -4.62 42.69 9.62
CA VAL A 151 -5.50 42.92 10.76
C VAL A 151 -4.72 42.63 12.04
N ASN A 152 -4.64 43.62 12.92
CA ASN A 152 -4.15 43.40 14.29
C ASN A 152 -5.29 42.80 15.12
N PRO A 153 -5.16 41.57 15.64
CA PRO A 153 -6.17 40.94 16.48
C PRO A 153 -6.58 41.79 17.68
N ASP A 154 -5.63 42.53 18.27
CA ASP A 154 -5.87 43.37 19.44
C ASP A 154 -6.69 44.63 19.11
N MET A 155 -6.74 45.01 17.83
CA MET A 155 -7.56 46.13 17.34
C MET A 155 -8.98 45.71 16.93
N ILE A 156 -9.30 44.41 16.98
CA ILE A 156 -10.65 43.90 16.69
C ILE A 156 -11.57 44.21 17.89
N LYS A 157 -12.29 45.32 17.80
CA LYS A 157 -13.20 45.80 18.88
C LYS A 157 -14.51 45.00 19.02
N SER A 158 -14.77 44.03 18.15
CA SER A 158 -16.01 43.24 18.10
C SER A 158 -15.77 41.77 18.46
N LYS A 159 -16.40 41.28 19.53
CA LYS A 159 -16.44 39.84 19.89
C LYS A 159 -17.57 39.05 19.18
N ARG A 160 -18.26 39.62 18.19
CA ARG A 160 -19.30 38.87 17.45
C ARG A 160 -18.65 37.90 16.46
N ILE A 161 -18.62 36.63 16.85
CA ILE A 161 -18.42 35.51 15.92
C ILE A 161 -19.71 35.39 15.11
N PHE A 162 -19.65 35.66 13.81
CA PHE A 162 -20.70 35.22 12.90
C PHE A 162 -20.39 33.75 12.56
N VAL A 163 -21.22 32.86 13.12
CA VAL A 163 -21.24 31.42 12.82
C VAL A 163 -22.03 31.20 11.55
#